data_AF-A0A376LQY0-F1
#
_entry.id   AF-A0A376LQY0-F1
#
_cell.length_a   1.000
_cell.length_b   1.000
_cell.length_c   1.000
_cell.angle_alpha   90.00
_cell.angle_beta   90.00
_cell.angle_gamma   90.00
#
_symmetry.space_group_name_H-M   'P 1'
#
loop_
_entity.id
_entity.type
_entity.pdbx_description
1 polymer ?
#
loop_
_entity_poly.entity_id
_entity_poly.type
_entity_poly.pdbx_seq_one_letter_code
_entity_poly.pdbx_strand_id
1 'polypeptide(L)'
;MVLILRLRWLILGRGYNFSNAGVINVQGDNAVGISGGITSYTVKLVNSGTINVGTEQGQLDGTNGEGLIGIKGNGKDTTINNTQTGVINVYADNSWAFGGQTKAIINNGEINLLCDTGCDIYAPGTTVRKRSQRYCGYHRTRGINYAVSR
;
A
#
# COMPACT_ATOMS: atom_id res chain seq x y z
N MET A 1 12.47 11.69 -26.59
CA MET A 1 13.25 11.86 -25.34
C MET A 1 12.32 11.53 -24.18
N VAL A 2 12.48 10.37 -23.54
CA VAL A 2 11.64 9.93 -22.42
C VAL A 2 12.46 10.13 -21.15
N LEU A 3 12.01 11.02 -20.27
CA LEU A 3 12.65 11.26 -18.98
C LEU A 3 12.20 10.15 -18.02
N ILE A 4 13.04 9.13 -17.84
CA ILE A 4 12.81 8.10 -16.82
C ILE A 4 13.37 8.61 -15.49
N LEU A 5 12.50 9.13 -14.63
CA LEU A 5 12.82 9.47 -13.25
C LEU A 5 12.96 8.17 -12.42
N ARG A 6 14.20 7.72 -12.20
CA ARG A 6 14.50 6.64 -11.24
C ARG A 6 14.54 7.21 -9.82
N LEU A 7 13.37 7.51 -9.26
CA LEU A 7 13.24 7.89 -7.85
C LEU A 7 13.44 6.65 -6.97
N ARG A 8 14.52 6.65 -6.18
CA ARG A 8 14.81 5.55 -5.23
C ARG A 8 13.80 5.55 -4.07
N TRP A 9 13.38 6.75 -3.62
CA TRP A 9 12.34 6.98 -2.60
C TRP A 9 11.83 8.43 -2.67
N LEU A 10 10.52 8.68 -2.57
CA LEU A 10 9.99 10.02 -2.27
C LEU A 10 9.79 10.13 -0.74
N ILE A 11 10.70 10.83 -0.06
CA ILE A 11 10.59 11.10 1.38
C ILE A 11 9.93 12.47 1.57
N LEU A 12 8.68 12.46 2.05
CA LEU A 12 8.01 13.67 2.48
C LEU A 12 8.44 14.02 3.90
N GLY A 13 9.04 15.20 4.07
CA GLY A 13 9.46 15.75 5.36
C GLY A 13 8.29 16.19 6.25
N ARG A 14 8.51 17.21 7.09
CA ARG A 14 7.54 17.68 8.10
C ARG A 14 6.20 18.09 7.48
N GLY A 15 5.11 17.44 7.92
CA GLY A 15 3.73 17.89 7.67
C GLY A 15 3.25 17.83 6.22
N TYR A 16 4.02 17.23 5.31
CA TYR A 16 3.62 17.10 3.91
C TYR A 16 2.60 15.97 3.74
N ASN A 17 1.50 16.28 3.08
CA ASN A 17 0.53 15.29 2.65
C ASN A 17 0.97 14.72 1.29
N PHE A 18 0.74 13.43 1.08
CA PHE A 18 0.89 12.81 -0.24
C PHE A 18 -0.48 12.44 -0.78
N SER A 19 -0.66 12.53 -2.09
CA SER A 19 -1.84 12.03 -2.77
C SER A 19 -1.44 11.39 -4.09
N ASN A 20 -1.62 10.08 -4.20
CA ASN A 20 -1.48 9.37 -5.46
C ASN A 20 -2.80 9.39 -6.22
N ALA A 21 -2.76 9.79 -7.49
CA ALA A 21 -3.86 9.62 -8.45
C ALA A 21 -3.45 8.83 -9.70
N GLY A 22 -2.17 8.45 -9.81
CA GLY A 22 -1.61 7.69 -10.92
C GLY A 22 -1.29 6.26 -10.53
N VAL A 23 -0.31 5.67 -11.22
CA VAL A 23 0.18 4.31 -10.96
C VAL A 23 1.55 4.38 -10.27
N ILE A 24 1.70 3.69 -9.14
CA ILE A 24 2.97 3.48 -8.46
C ILE A 24 3.30 1.99 -8.54
N ASN A 25 4.47 1.64 -9.10
CA ASN A 25 5.00 0.29 -9.09
C ASN A 25 6.14 0.20 -8.08
N VAL A 26 6.05 -0.77 -7.17
CA VAL A 26 7.00 -0.99 -6.08
C VAL A 26 7.69 -2.32 -6.33
N GLN A 27 9.01 -2.34 -6.42
CA GLN A 27 9.81 -3.56 -6.59
C GLN A 27 11.13 -3.45 -5.82
N GLY A 28 11.67 -4.59 -5.40
CA GLY A 28 12.90 -4.72 -4.63
C GLY A 28 12.63 -4.94 -3.14
N ASP A 29 13.57 -5.61 -2.47
CA ASP A 29 13.41 -6.02 -1.08
C ASP A 29 13.16 -4.83 -0.15
N ASN A 30 12.16 -4.98 0.71
CA ASN A 30 11.71 -3.96 1.66
C ASN A 30 11.30 -2.62 1.03
N ALA A 31 11.01 -2.60 -0.28
CA ALA A 31 10.57 -1.40 -0.98
C ALA A 31 9.20 -0.91 -0.44
N VAL A 32 9.01 0.40 -0.36
CA VAL A 32 7.76 1.04 0.09
C VAL A 32 7.30 2.04 -0.96
N GLY A 33 6.06 1.89 -1.44
CA GLY A 33 5.52 2.80 -2.45
C GLY A 33 5.37 4.23 -1.93
N ILE A 34 4.71 4.39 -0.79
CA ILE A 34 4.52 5.67 -0.12
C ILE A 34 4.96 5.54 1.34
N SER A 35 5.94 6.35 1.77
CA SER A 35 6.42 6.36 3.15
C SER A 35 6.23 7.74 3.79
N GLY A 36 5.34 7.82 4.79
CA GLY A 36 5.22 9.00 5.63
C GLY A 36 6.33 9.05 6.67
N GLY A 37 7.00 10.19 6.83
CA GLY A 37 8.07 10.36 7.82
C GLY A 37 7.63 10.19 9.27
N ILE A 38 8.60 9.95 10.17
CA ILE A 38 8.38 9.98 11.62
C ILE A 38 8.22 11.44 12.05
N THR A 39 7.03 11.81 12.51
CA THR A 39 6.73 13.20 12.88
C THR A 39 5.59 13.30 13.89
N SER A 40 5.58 14.39 14.66
CA SER A 40 4.48 14.80 15.54
C SER A 40 3.42 15.65 14.82
N TYR A 41 3.65 16.01 13.55
CA TYR A 41 2.65 16.72 12.75
C TYR A 41 1.62 15.76 12.17
N THR A 42 0.42 16.28 11.88
CA THR A 42 -0.58 15.53 11.14
C THR A 42 -0.12 15.35 9.69
N VAL A 43 -0.09 14.11 9.22
CA VAL A 43 0.27 13.73 7.85
C VAL A 43 -0.88 12.92 7.26
N LYS A 44 -1.29 13.22 6.03
CA LYS A 44 -2.25 12.43 5.26
C LYS A 44 -1.55 11.79 4.08
N LEU A 45 -1.64 10.46 3.99
CA LEU A 45 -1.20 9.68 2.85
C LEU A 45 -2.43 9.16 2.14
N VAL A 46 -2.73 9.69 0.95
CA VAL A 46 -3.95 9.38 0.21
C VAL A 46 -3.62 8.59 -1.04
N ASN A 47 -4.38 7.52 -1.30
CA ASN A 47 -4.37 6.82 -2.57
C ASN A 47 -5.75 6.89 -3.23
N SER A 48 -5.79 7.48 -4.42
CA SER A 48 -6.93 7.52 -5.34
C SER A 48 -6.58 6.95 -6.72
N GLY A 49 -5.35 6.48 -6.90
CA GLY A 49 -4.88 5.76 -8.08
C GLY A 49 -4.57 4.29 -7.75
N THR A 50 -3.62 3.71 -8.49
CA THR A 50 -3.19 2.32 -8.32
C THR A 50 -1.81 2.24 -7.69
N ILE A 51 -1.64 1.34 -6.72
CA ILE A 51 -0.33 0.95 -6.19
C ILE A 51 -0.16 -0.55 -6.44
N ASN A 52 0.88 -0.91 -7.18
CA ASN A 52 1.29 -2.30 -7.39
C ASN A 52 2.50 -2.59 -6.50
N VAL A 53 2.28 -3.40 -5.47
CA VAL A 53 3.29 -3.92 -4.53
C VAL A 53 3.85 -5.20 -5.13
N GLY A 54 4.95 -5.07 -5.86
CA GLY A 54 5.35 -6.02 -6.90
C GLY A 54 4.59 -5.79 -8.21
N THR A 55 4.89 -6.58 -9.23
CA THR A 55 4.16 -6.65 -10.49
C THR A 55 3.85 -8.10 -10.84
N GLU A 56 2.83 -8.34 -11.67
CA GLU A 56 2.50 -9.67 -12.18
C GLU A 56 3.70 -10.29 -12.91
N GLN A 57 4.34 -9.54 -13.81
CA GLN A 57 5.54 -10.00 -14.52
C GLN A 57 6.69 -10.29 -13.53
N GLY A 58 6.88 -9.45 -12.53
CA GLY A 58 7.92 -9.68 -11.51
C GLY A 58 7.63 -10.86 -10.58
N GLN A 59 6.38 -11.33 -10.49
CA GLN A 59 6.02 -12.57 -9.80
C GLN A 59 6.41 -13.77 -10.67
N LEU A 60 6.05 -13.74 -11.96
CA LEU A 60 6.43 -14.77 -12.93
C LEU A 60 7.95 -14.93 -13.06
N ASP A 61 8.67 -13.80 -13.06
CA ASP A 61 10.12 -13.78 -13.20
C ASP A 61 10.87 -13.96 -11.87
N GLY A 62 10.17 -13.97 -10.73
CA GLY A 62 10.80 -14.04 -9.41
C GLY A 62 11.65 -12.80 -9.05
N THR A 63 11.32 -11.62 -9.58
CA THR A 63 12.11 -10.38 -9.44
C THR A 63 11.49 -9.32 -8.53
N ASN A 64 10.29 -9.57 -7.99
CA ASN A 64 9.60 -8.59 -7.14
C ASN A 64 10.36 -8.24 -5.85
N GLY A 65 11.13 -9.18 -5.30
CA GLY A 65 11.67 -9.10 -3.94
C GLY A 65 10.61 -9.41 -2.88
N GLU A 66 11.00 -9.30 -1.61
CA GLU A 66 10.14 -9.58 -0.45
C GLU A 66 10.10 -8.43 0.57
N GLY A 67 9.08 -8.41 1.43
CA GLY A 67 8.96 -7.40 2.48
C GLY A 67 8.44 -6.05 1.99
N LEU A 68 7.83 -5.99 0.81
CA LEU A 68 7.37 -4.75 0.21
C LEU A 68 6.13 -4.21 0.94
N ILE A 69 5.96 -2.89 0.95
CA ILE A 69 4.78 -2.24 1.55
C ILE A 69 4.20 -1.20 0.58
N GLY A 70 2.88 -1.24 0.33
CA GLY A 70 2.22 -0.22 -0.49
C GLY A 70 2.30 1.18 0.13
N ILE A 71 1.72 1.34 1.32
CA ILE A 71 1.73 2.61 2.08
C ILE A 71 2.16 2.37 3.52
N LYS A 72 3.23 3.04 3.94
CA LYS A 72 3.75 2.98 5.31
C LYS A 72 3.64 4.33 6.01
N GLY A 73 2.86 4.40 7.07
CA GLY A 73 2.74 5.59 7.91
C GLY A 73 3.57 5.45 9.18
N ASN A 74 4.65 6.21 9.34
CA ASN A 74 5.56 6.07 10.49
C ASN A 74 5.31 7.08 11.64
N GLY A 75 4.38 8.02 11.47
CA GLY A 75 4.04 9.02 12.48
C GLY A 75 2.76 8.68 13.25
N LYS A 76 2.75 8.91 14.57
CA LYS A 76 1.59 8.63 15.43
C LYS A 76 0.33 9.44 15.09
N ASP A 77 0.50 10.56 14.39
CA ASP A 77 -0.59 11.40 13.86
C ASP A 77 -0.77 11.29 12.33
N THR A 78 -0.10 10.32 11.69
CA THR A 78 -0.32 10.01 10.28
C THR A 78 -1.70 9.35 10.10
N THR A 79 -2.39 9.67 9.01
CA THR A 79 -3.58 8.96 8.56
C THR A 79 -3.34 8.46 7.14
N ILE A 80 -3.54 7.16 6.92
CA ILE A 80 -3.55 6.56 5.59
C ILE A 80 -5.01 6.51 5.12
N ASN A 81 -5.27 6.93 3.88
CA ASN A 81 -6.59 6.88 3.26
C ASN A 81 -6.49 6.31 1.84
N ASN A 82 -6.79 5.01 1.68
CA ASN A 82 -7.09 4.44 0.37
C ASN A 82 -8.55 4.78 0.04
N THR A 83 -8.74 5.73 -0.86
CA THR A 83 -10.06 6.26 -1.22
C THR A 83 -10.85 5.23 -2.03
N GLN A 84 -12.14 5.51 -2.29
CA GLN A 84 -13.02 4.59 -3.02
C GLN A 84 -12.52 4.22 -4.42
N THR A 85 -11.76 5.10 -5.08
CA THR A 85 -11.15 4.83 -6.40
C THR A 85 -9.74 4.25 -6.30
N GLY A 86 -9.19 4.16 -5.09
CA GLY A 86 -7.85 3.67 -4.85
C GLY A 86 -7.78 2.16 -4.92
N VAL A 87 -6.79 1.64 -5.65
CA VAL A 87 -6.53 0.20 -5.78
C VAL A 87 -5.12 -0.09 -5.28
N ILE A 88 -4.97 -1.14 -4.46
CA ILE A 88 -3.67 -1.66 -4.06
C ILE A 88 -3.60 -3.14 -4.43
N ASN A 89 -2.71 -3.49 -5.36
CA ASN A 89 -2.45 -4.86 -5.77
C ASN A 89 -1.16 -5.35 -5.11
N VAL A 90 -1.17 -6.50 -4.47
CA VAL A 90 -0.01 -7.10 -3.81
C VAL A 90 0.37 -8.39 -4.52
N TYR A 91 1.38 -8.31 -5.39
CA TYR A 91 1.92 -9.43 -6.17
C TYR A 91 3.14 -10.08 -5.51
N ALA A 92 3.90 -9.31 -4.72
CA ALA A 92 5.10 -9.81 -4.06
C ALA A 92 4.76 -10.70 -2.86
N ASP A 93 5.51 -11.79 -2.70
CA ASP A 93 5.42 -12.65 -1.52
C ASP A 93 5.92 -11.91 -0.28
N ASN A 94 5.46 -12.34 0.90
CA ASN A 94 5.84 -11.77 2.20
C ASN A 94 5.74 -10.22 2.22
N SER A 95 4.69 -9.66 1.62
CA SER A 95 4.54 -8.22 1.36
C SER A 95 3.12 -7.72 1.67
N TRP A 96 2.94 -6.41 1.82
CA TRP A 96 1.73 -5.87 2.45
C TRP A 96 1.17 -4.62 1.79
N ALA A 97 -0.15 -4.44 1.88
CA ALA A 97 -0.80 -3.21 1.41
C ALA A 97 -0.42 -2.02 2.30
N PHE A 98 -0.43 -2.20 3.62
CA PHE A 98 -0.17 -1.15 4.59
C PHE A 98 0.86 -1.54 5.65
N GLY A 99 1.54 -0.53 6.21
CA GLY A 99 2.47 -0.71 7.31
C GLY A 99 2.65 0.49 8.22
N GLY A 100 3.40 0.28 9.32
CA GLY A 100 3.94 1.33 10.17
C GLY A 100 3.12 1.65 11.43
N GLN A 101 3.49 2.74 12.09
CA GLN A 101 2.90 3.20 13.34
C GLN A 101 2.06 4.46 13.11
N THR A 102 0.84 4.25 12.62
CA THR A 102 -0.05 5.33 12.16
C THR A 102 -1.23 5.53 13.09
N LYS A 103 -1.85 6.73 13.07
CA LYS A 103 -3.06 7.02 13.84
C LYS A 103 -4.23 6.15 13.38
N ALA A 104 -4.42 6.13 12.06
CA ALA A 104 -5.55 5.47 11.43
C ALA A 104 -5.17 5.01 10.01
N ILE A 105 -5.79 3.91 9.60
CA ILE A 105 -5.83 3.44 8.22
C ILE A 105 -7.30 3.38 7.84
N ILE A 106 -7.65 4.11 6.79
CA ILE A 106 -8.99 4.15 6.22
C ILE A 106 -8.87 3.54 4.83
N ASN A 107 -9.47 2.38 4.65
CA ASN A 107 -9.59 1.72 3.36
C ASN A 107 -11.05 1.76 2.90
N ASN A 108 -11.33 2.59 1.90
CA ASN A 108 -12.60 2.61 1.17
C ASN A 108 -12.46 2.08 -0.25
N GLY A 109 -11.23 1.82 -0.70
CA GLY A 109 -10.91 1.29 -2.03
C GLY A 109 -10.64 -0.22 -2.03
N GLU A 110 -10.11 -0.69 -3.14
CA GLU A 110 -9.85 -2.11 -3.39
C GLU A 110 -8.45 -2.52 -2.96
N ILE A 111 -8.34 -3.72 -2.40
CA ILE A 111 -7.07 -4.37 -2.07
C ILE A 111 -7.11 -5.78 -2.62
N ASN A 112 -6.16 -6.08 -3.50
CA ASN A 112 -6.03 -7.38 -4.16
C ASN A 112 -4.77 -8.06 -3.66
N LEU A 113 -4.93 -9.20 -2.98
CA LEU A 113 -3.81 -10.04 -2.52
C LEU A 113 -3.58 -11.14 -3.55
N LEU A 114 -2.62 -10.90 -4.43
CA LEU A 114 -2.33 -11.68 -5.64
C LEU A 114 -1.02 -12.49 -5.54
N CYS A 115 -0.29 -12.34 -4.44
CA CYS A 115 0.90 -13.14 -4.14
C CYS A 115 0.57 -14.63 -3.99
N ASP A 116 1.61 -15.47 -4.06
CA ASP A 116 1.48 -16.89 -3.80
C ASP A 116 1.44 -17.17 -2.30
N THR A 117 2.35 -16.53 -1.55
CA THR A 117 2.52 -16.75 -0.11
C THR A 117 2.82 -15.48 0.70
N GLY A 118 2.38 -15.46 1.95
CA GLY A 118 2.84 -14.49 2.95
C GLY A 118 2.41 -13.04 2.78
N CYS A 119 1.63 -12.67 1.76
CA CYS A 119 1.05 -11.33 1.68
C CYS A 119 -0.22 -11.16 2.50
N ASP A 120 -0.42 -9.95 3.01
CA ASP A 120 -1.61 -9.58 3.80
C ASP A 120 -1.88 -8.07 3.68
N ILE A 121 -2.99 -7.61 4.24
CA ILE A 121 -3.36 -6.19 4.28
C ILE A 121 -2.37 -5.39 5.16
N TYR A 122 -1.89 -5.95 6.26
CA TYR A 122 -1.06 -5.25 7.24
C TYR A 122 0.27 -5.95 7.47
N ALA A 123 1.36 -5.20 7.37
CA ALA A 123 2.69 -5.68 7.72
C ALA A 123 2.79 -6.03 9.22
N PRO A 124 3.62 -7.02 9.61
CA PRO A 124 3.93 -7.29 11.01
C PRO A 124 4.34 -6.03 11.76
N GLY A 125 3.80 -5.86 12.98
CA GLY A 125 4.07 -4.68 13.82
C GLY A 125 3.30 -3.41 13.43
N THR A 126 2.39 -3.48 12.45
CA THR A 126 1.51 -2.35 12.13
C THR A 126 0.60 -2.02 13.31
N THR A 127 0.65 -0.78 13.78
CA THR A 127 -0.24 -0.30 14.84
C THR A 127 -1.33 0.58 14.27
N VAL A 128 -2.59 0.26 14.54
CA VAL A 128 -3.76 1.10 14.22
C VAL A 128 -4.58 1.35 15.47
N ARG A 129 -5.04 2.60 15.70
CA ARG A 129 -6.17 2.82 16.61
C ARG A 129 -7.44 2.35 15.88
N LYS A 130 -7.86 1.11 16.17
CA LYS A 130 -9.08 0.52 15.61
C LYS A 130 -10.30 1.40 15.96
N ARG A 131 -10.74 2.28 15.05
CA ARG A 131 -12.14 2.73 15.02
C ARG A 131 -12.82 1.92 13.94
N SER A 132 -13.57 0.91 14.40
CA SER A 132 -14.49 0.04 13.65
C SER A 132 -14.51 0.27 12.13
N GLN A 133 -13.72 -0.51 11.39
CA GLN A 133 -13.98 -0.74 9.98
C GLN A 133 -14.76 -2.05 9.87
N ARG A 134 -15.91 -1.99 9.20
CA ARG A 134 -16.59 -3.19 8.68
C ARG A 134 -15.55 -4.02 7.94
N TYR A 135 -15.40 -5.27 8.35
CA TYR A 135 -14.60 -6.27 7.67
C TYR A 135 -15.04 -6.31 6.20
N CYS A 136 -14.21 -5.84 5.27
CA CYS A 136 -14.32 -6.27 3.88
C CYS A 136 -13.78 -7.70 3.82
N GLY A 137 -14.68 -8.65 3.53
CA GLY A 137 -14.43 -10.08 3.65
C GLY A 137 -13.30 -10.58 2.76
N TYR A 138 -12.52 -11.50 3.31
CA TYR A 138 -11.44 -12.22 2.65
C TYR A 138 -12.04 -13.47 1.98
N HIS A 139 -12.02 -13.58 0.65
CA HIS A 139 -12.29 -14.84 -0.03
C HIS A 139 -11.28 -15.09 -1.14
N ARG A 140 -10.46 -16.13 -0.92
CA ARG A 140 -9.51 -16.69 -1.89
C ARG A 140 -10.29 -17.62 -2.81
N THR A 141 -10.47 -17.28 -4.08
CA THR A 141 -10.84 -18.29 -5.10
C THR A 141 -10.29 -17.88 -6.46
N ARG A 142 -9.59 -18.82 -7.08
CA ARG A 142 -8.99 -18.74 -8.41
C ARG A 142 -10.07 -18.40 -9.45
N GLY A 143 -9.78 -17.38 -10.25
CA GLY A 143 -10.53 -17.06 -11.46
C GLY A 143 -11.61 -15.99 -11.27
N ILE A 144 -11.30 -14.78 -11.74
CA ILE A 144 -12.23 -13.68 -12.07
C ILE A 144 -13.06 -13.15 -10.89
N ASN A 145 -12.70 -12.00 -10.32
CA ASN A 145 -13.51 -11.33 -9.29
C ASN A 145 -13.64 -9.83 -9.55
N TYR A 146 -14.88 -9.38 -9.73
CA TYR A 146 -15.30 -7.98 -9.65
C TYR A 146 -15.85 -7.72 -8.25
N ALA A 147 -15.45 -6.63 -7.60
CA ALA A 147 -16.06 -6.16 -6.37
C ALA A 147 -17.20 -5.18 -6.70
N VAL A 148 -18.46 -5.57 -6.45
CA VAL A 148 -19.62 -4.67 -6.51
C VAL A 148 -20.07 -4.33 -5.09
N SER A 149 -20.03 -3.04 -4.76
CA SER A 149 -20.62 -2.49 -3.53
C SER A 149 -22.15 -2.52 -3.63
N ARG A 150 -22.83 -2.92 -2.54
CA ARG A 150 -24.16 -2.38 -2.23
C ARG A 150 -24.03 -1.23 -1.26
#